data_AF-A0A1X0EVJ8-F1
#
_entry.id   AF-A0A1X0EVJ8-F1
#
_cell.length_a   1.000
_cell.length_b   1.000
_cell.length_c   1.000
_cell.angle_alpha   90.00
_cell.angle_beta   90.00
_cell.angle_gamma   90.00
#
_symmetry.space_group_name_H-M   'P 1'
#
loop_
_entity.id
_entity.type
_entity.pdbx_description
1 polymer ?
#
loop_
_entity_poly.entity_id
_entity_poly.type
_entity_poly.pdbx_seq_one_letter_code
_entity_poly.pdbx_strand_id
1 'polypeptide(L)' 'DSPFRRGPLTTVGDVEYITADYVAWYNQQRLMHRLGRVPPAEAEAQYYSQHVTDQPAGSQNPEGA' A
#
# COMPACT_ATOMS: atom_id res chain seq x y z
N ASP A 1 6.35 16.64 17.80
CA ASP A 1 5.11 15.88 18.05
C ASP A 1 4.69 15.17 16.77
N SER A 2 4.09 13.98 16.87
CA SER A 2 3.62 13.24 15.68
C SER A 2 2.27 13.82 15.22
N PRO A 3 2.06 14.10 13.91
CA PRO A 3 0.78 14.63 13.41
C PRO A 3 -0.37 13.62 13.51
N PHE A 4 -0.06 12.34 13.74
CA PHE A 4 -1.05 11.27 13.90
C PHE A 4 -1.43 11.04 15.37
N ARG A 5 -0.67 11.63 16.31
CA ARG A 5 -0.91 11.43 17.74
C ARG A 5 -1.99 12.38 18.23
N ARG A 6 -3.09 11.80 18.74
CA ARG A 6 -4.24 12.55 19.30
C ARG A 6 -4.24 12.63 20.84
N GLY A 7 -3.23 12.07 21.51
CA GLY A 7 -3.13 12.04 22.97
C GLY A 7 -2.08 11.06 23.49
N PRO A 8 -2.06 10.79 24.81
CA PRO A 8 -1.25 9.72 25.40
C PRO A 8 -1.55 8.36 24.76
N LEU A 9 -0.54 7.49 24.67
CA LEU A 9 -0.69 6.11 24.21
C LEU A 9 -0.66 5.22 25.44
N THR A 10 -1.79 4.63 25.78
CA THR A 10 -2.00 3.90 27.03
C THR A 10 -2.31 2.43 26.80
N THR A 11 -2.81 2.12 25.61
CA THR A 11 -3.20 0.78 25.18
C THR A 11 -2.50 0.40 23.88
N VAL A 12 -2.51 -0.90 23.55
CA VAL A 12 -2.04 -1.38 22.24
C VAL A 12 -2.90 -0.79 21.11
N GLY A 13 -4.21 -0.67 21.33
CA GLY A 13 -5.13 -0.08 20.35
C GLY A 13 -4.75 1.35 19.97
N ASP A 14 -4.26 2.17 20.92
CA ASP A 14 -3.81 3.53 20.62
C ASP A 14 -2.64 3.55 19.63
N VAL A 15 -1.74 2.56 19.72
CA VAL A 15 -0.60 2.40 18.81
C VAL A 15 -1.07 1.89 17.44
N GLU A 16 -2.00 0.93 17.43
CA GLU A 16 -2.59 0.39 16.21
C GLU A 16 -3.30 1.49 15.41
N TYR A 17 -4.09 2.35 16.06
CA TYR A 17 -4.77 3.47 15.39
C TYR A 17 -3.78 4.45 14.76
N ILE A 18 -2.72 4.85 15.48
CA ILE A 18 -1.71 5.75 14.93
C ILE A 18 -0.97 5.11 13.77
N THR A 19 -0.68 3.81 13.88
CA THR A 19 -0.01 3.06 12.81
C THR A 19 -0.90 2.97 11.58
N ALA A 20 -2.19 2.69 11.74
CA ALA A 20 -3.15 2.65 10.65
C ALA A 20 -3.26 4.02 9.96
N ASP A 21 -3.37 5.11 10.72
CA ASP A 21 -3.40 6.48 10.18
C ASP A 21 -2.12 6.82 9.40
N TYR A 22 -0.95 6.45 9.94
CA TYR A 22 0.33 6.65 9.27
C TYR A 22 0.41 5.86 7.95
N VAL A 23 0.06 4.57 7.97
CA VAL A 23 0.10 3.71 6.78
C VAL A 23 -0.86 4.21 5.71
N ALA A 24 -2.07 4.64 6.10
CA ALA A 24 -3.05 5.22 5.19
C ALA A 24 -2.50 6.46 4.49
N TRP A 25 -1.93 7.41 5.24
CA TRP A 25 -1.30 8.60 4.66
C TRP A 25 -0.09 8.26 3.79
N TYR A 26 0.79 7.36 4.25
CA TYR A 26 1.99 6.97 3.53
C TYR A 26 1.65 6.37 2.16
N ASN A 27 0.67 5.48 2.11
CA ASN A 27 0.32 4.77 0.87
C ASN A 27 -0.48 5.65 -0.10
N GLN A 28 -1.38 6.50 0.41
CA GLN A 28 -2.37 7.19 -0.43
C GLN A 28 -2.04 8.66 -0.70
N GLN A 29 -1.23 9.31 0.14
CA GLN A 29 -1.05 10.77 0.10
C GLN A 29 0.41 11.20 0.02
N ARG A 30 1.35 10.37 0.48
CA ARG A 30 2.78 10.75 0.51
C ARG A 30 3.39 10.71 -0.88
N LEU A 31 3.67 11.89 -1.45
CA LEU A 31 4.36 12.00 -2.74
C LEU A 31 5.85 11.65 -2.60
N MET A 32 6.37 10.80 -3.49
CA MET A 32 7.77 10.39 -3.49
C MET A 32 8.51 10.79 -4.76
N HIS A 33 9.63 11.52 -4.62
CA HIS A 33 10.44 11.93 -5.78
C HIS A 33 10.93 10.74 -6.63
N ARG A 34 11.36 9.65 -5.99
CA ARG A 34 11.79 8.42 -6.68
C ARG A 34 10.68 7.80 -7.54
N LEU A 35 9.42 7.97 -7.15
CA LEU A 35 8.26 7.46 -7.89
C LEU A 35 7.71 8.48 -8.90
N GLY A 36 8.41 9.58 -9.17
CA GLY A 36 7.89 10.63 -10.05
C GLY A 36 6.85 11.54 -9.39
N ARG A 37 6.88 11.66 -8.06
CA ARG A 37 5.94 12.45 -7.25
C ARG A 37 4.50 11.94 -7.24
N VAL A 38 4.31 10.62 -7.30
CA VAL A 38 3.02 9.97 -7.02
C VAL A 38 3.05 9.24 -5.66
N PRO A 39 1.87 8.91 -5.08
CA PRO A 39 1.79 8.04 -3.91
C PRO A 39 2.24 6.60 -4.20
N PRO A 40 2.76 5.88 -3.19
CA PRO A 40 3.18 4.48 -3.33
C PRO A 40 2.11 3.56 -3.91
N ALA A 41 0.86 3.67 -3.44
CA ALA A 41 -0.22 2.80 -3.90
C ALA A 41 -0.54 3.03 -5.39
N GLU A 42 -0.39 4.27 -5.88
CA GLU A 42 -0.57 4.57 -7.31
C GLU A 42 0.57 3.97 -8.15
N ALA A 43 1.82 4.13 -7.71
CA ALA A 43 2.97 3.53 -8.39
C ALA A 43 2.87 1.99 -8.46
N GLU A 44 2.41 1.36 -7.38
CA GLU A 44 2.18 -0.08 -7.32
C GLU A 44 1.06 -0.52 -8.28
N ALA A 45 -0.07 0.21 -8.30
CA ALA A 45 -1.16 -0.06 -9.23
C ALA A 45 -0.71 0.06 -10.70
N GLN A 46 0.08 1.09 -11.03
CA GLN A 46 0.66 1.26 -12.37
C GLN A 46 1.59 0.09 -12.73
N TYR A 47 2.48 -0.30 -11.80
CA TYR A 47 3.37 -1.44 -11.99
C TYR A 47 2.58 -2.72 -12.29
N TYR A 48 1.64 -3.11 -11.42
CA TYR A 48 0.87 -4.34 -11.66
C TYR A 48 -0.01 -4.27 -12.91
N SER A 49 -0.55 -3.11 -13.26
CA SER A 49 -1.31 -2.98 -14.52
C SER A 49 -0.47 -3.27 -15.77
N GLN A 50 0.80 -2.86 -15.77
CA GLN A 50 1.74 -3.09 -16.88
C GLN A 50 2.23 -4.55 -16.90
N HIS A 51 2.50 -5.13 -15.73
CA HIS A 51 3.04 -6.48 -15.59
C HIS A 51 1.97 -7.59 -15.74
N VAL A 52 0.69 -7.32 -15.43
CA VAL A 52 -0.40 -8.27 -15.70
C VAL A 52 -0.64 -8.44 -17.19
N THR A 53 -0.37 -7.43 -18.03
CA THR A 53 -0.43 -7.54 -19.49
C THR A 53 0.67 -8.43 -20.09
N ASP A 54 1.79 -8.59 -19.40
CA ASP A 54 2.96 -9.34 -19.89
C ASP A 54 3.04 -10.77 -19.33
N GLN A 55 2.10 -11.12 -18.44
CA GLN A 55 1.87 -12.50 -18.01
C GLN A 55 0.88 -13.14 -19.00
N PRO A 56 1.32 -13.93 -20.02
CA PRO A 56 0.37 -14.81 -20.68
C PRO A 56 -0.22 -15.67 -19.57
N ALA A 57 -1.55 -15.67 -19.48
CA ALA A 57 -2.30 -16.43 -18.49
C ALA A 57 -1.67 -17.81 -18.39
N GLY A 58 -0.93 -18.04 -17.29
CA GLY A 58 -0.21 -19.27 -17.07
C GLY A 58 -1.23 -20.38 -17.19
N SER A 59 -1.04 -21.21 -18.21
CA SER A 59 -1.76 -22.43 -18.52
C SER A 59 -2.33 -23.08 -17.25
N GLN A 60 -3.59 -22.75 -16.94
CA GLN A 60 -4.40 -23.55 -16.04
C GLN A 60 -4.74 -24.81 -16.83
N ASN A 61 -3.81 -25.76 -16.84
CA ASN A 61 -4.10 -27.12 -17.25
C ASN A 61 -5.08 -27.69 -16.22
N PRO A 62 -6.31 -28.09 -16.60
CA PRO A 62 -7.17 -28.86 -15.71
C PRO A 62 -6.68 -30.31 -15.72
N GLU A 63 -5.66 -30.63 -14.92
CA GLU A 63 -5.35 -32.04 -14.62
C GLU A 63 -6.14 -32.45 -13.38
N GLY A 64 -7.20 -33.22 -13.61
CA GLY A 64 -8.01 -33.82 -12.55
C GLY A 64 -9.42 -34.20 -13.02
N ALA A 65 -9.51 -35.14 -13.98
CA ALA A 65 -10.71 -35.92 -14.24
C ALA A 65 -10.32 -37.37 -14.56
#